data_AF-A0A1H0BFW3-F1
#
_entry.id   AF-A0A1H0BFW3-F1
#
_cell.length_a   1.000
_cell.length_b   1.000
_cell.length_c   1.000
_cell.angle_alpha   90.00
_cell.angle_beta   90.00
_cell.angle_gamma   90.00
#
_symmetry.space_group_name_H-M   'P 1'
#
loop_
_entity.id
_entity.type
_entity.pdbx_description
1 polymer ?
#
loop_
_entity_poly.entity_id
_entity_poly.type
_entity_poly.pdbx_seq_one_letter_code
_entity_poly.pdbx_strand_id
1 'polypeptide(L)'
;MPRTHVDDETWREWVDPYIVGSKRLITVRRNNLRFKKLEGLDIDLVERKDGIQIRLAEFELDMHWREALSEYAEQHEPHCTNFAQAVLQRAERDDLLDEQGPTKQEFITYLEDGLVERDFREMF
;
A
#
# COMPACT_ATOMS: atom_id res chain seq x y z
N MET A 1 -23.26 -10.82 22.59
CA MET A 1 -23.18 -10.63 21.13
C MET A 1 -22.46 -11.84 20.55
N PRO A 2 -23.01 -12.54 19.54
CA PRO A 2 -22.27 -13.58 18.85
C PRO A 2 -21.04 -12.94 18.17
N ARG A 3 -19.85 -13.51 18.37
CA ARG A 3 -18.62 -13.09 17.66
C ARG A 3 -18.71 -13.64 16.24
N THR A 4 -19.01 -12.78 15.28
CA THR A 4 -19.05 -13.11 13.84
C THR A 4 -17.69 -12.98 13.16
N HIS A 5 -16.64 -12.56 13.88
CA HIS A 5 -15.28 -12.55 13.38
C HIS A 5 -14.62 -13.87 13.76
N VAL A 6 -14.14 -14.61 12.77
CA VAL A 6 -13.16 -15.67 13.00
C VAL A 6 -11.96 -14.97 13.64
N ASP A 7 -11.73 -15.26 14.91
CA ASP A 7 -10.71 -14.69 15.82
C ASP A 7 -9.30 -15.17 15.41
N ASP A 8 -8.98 -15.12 14.12
CA ASP A 8 -7.68 -15.50 13.61
C ASP A 8 -6.93 -14.25 13.17
N GLU A 9 -6.14 -13.70 14.10
CA GLU A 9 -5.30 -12.52 13.85
C GLU A 9 -4.23 -12.79 12.78
N THR A 10 -4.10 -14.02 12.28
CA THR A 10 -3.19 -14.39 11.18
C THR A 10 -3.38 -13.56 9.92
N TRP A 11 -4.60 -13.13 9.58
CA TRP A 11 -4.78 -12.23 8.44
C TRP A 11 -4.07 -10.89 8.69
N ARG A 12 -4.16 -10.37 9.92
CA ARG A 12 -3.56 -9.10 10.30
C ARG A 12 -2.05 -9.22 10.34
N GLU A 13 -1.52 -10.28 10.94
CA GLU A 13 -0.08 -10.58 10.96
C GLU A 13 0.51 -10.69 9.55
N TRP A 14 -0.25 -11.27 8.62
CA TRP A 14 0.15 -11.39 7.23
C TRP A 14 0.11 -10.05 6.46
N VAL A 15 -0.89 -9.20 6.69
CA VAL A 15 -1.00 -7.89 6.04
C VAL A 15 -0.02 -6.85 6.65
N ASP A 16 0.32 -7.00 7.93
CA ASP A 16 1.06 -5.97 8.68
C ASP A 16 2.38 -5.54 8.03
N PRO A 17 3.24 -6.43 7.50
CA PRO A 17 4.45 -6.03 6.79
C PRO A 17 4.17 -5.06 5.61
N TYR A 18 3.06 -5.27 4.89
CA TYR A 18 2.67 -4.38 3.79
C TYR A 18 2.19 -3.01 4.30
N ILE A 19 1.44 -3.00 5.41
CA ILE A 19 0.99 -1.76 6.05
C ILE A 19 2.20 -0.97 6.59
N VAL A 20 3.09 -1.64 7.31
CA VAL A 20 4.29 -1.02 7.91
C VAL A 20 5.19 -0.46 6.81
N GLY A 21 5.49 -1.25 5.77
CA GLY A 21 6.29 -0.80 4.63
C GLY A 21 5.72 0.44 3.95
N SER A 22 4.41 0.43 3.65
CA SER A 22 3.71 1.59 3.08
C SER A 22 3.79 2.83 3.97
N LYS A 23 3.55 2.67 5.28
CA LYS A 23 3.59 3.77 6.23
C LYS A 23 5.00 4.35 6.36
N ARG A 24 6.07 3.52 6.29
CA ARG A 24 7.47 3.98 6.26
C ARG A 24 7.71 4.86 5.03
N LEU A 25 7.45 4.36 3.83
CA LEU A 25 7.65 5.09 2.56
C LEU A 25 6.90 6.43 2.55
N ILE A 26 5.61 6.42 2.90
CA ILE A 26 4.77 7.63 2.92
C ILE A 26 5.27 8.63 3.97
N THR A 27 5.78 8.15 5.11
CA THR A 27 6.31 9.01 6.18
C THR A 27 7.62 9.66 5.78
N VAL A 28 8.56 8.89 5.24
CA VAL A 28 9.85 9.38 4.75
C VAL A 28 9.65 10.39 3.63
N ARG A 29 8.81 10.07 2.63
CA ARG A 29 8.42 10.98 1.55
C ARG A 29 8.00 12.36 2.05
N ARG A 30 7.16 12.41 3.08
CA ARG A 30 6.62 13.66 3.65
C ARG A 30 7.60 14.41 4.54
N ASN A 31 8.66 13.75 5.01
CA ASN A 31 9.60 14.30 6.00
C ASN A 31 11.06 14.27 5.52
N ASN A 32 11.31 14.07 4.24
CA ASN A 32 12.62 13.82 3.65
C ASN A 32 13.74 14.73 4.21
N LEU A 33 13.67 16.04 3.93
CA LEU A 33 14.63 17.03 4.46
C LEU A 33 14.60 17.20 5.99
N ARG A 34 13.48 16.86 6.66
CA ARG A 34 13.43 16.90 8.13
C ARG A 34 14.21 15.74 8.71
N PHE A 35 14.09 14.56 8.12
CA PHE A 35 14.86 13.39 8.51
C PHE A 35 16.33 13.56 8.17
N LYS A 36 16.69 14.23 7.05
CA LYS A 36 18.08 14.62 6.79
C LYS A 36 18.70 15.46 7.91
N LYS A 37 17.93 16.39 8.47
CA LYS A 37 18.38 17.18 9.61
C LYS A 37 18.57 16.33 10.87
N LEU A 38 17.72 15.32 11.09
CA LEU A 38 17.88 14.39 12.22
C LEU A 38 19.12 13.52 12.02
N GLU A 39 19.36 13.00 10.82
CA GLU A 39 20.58 12.27 10.47
C GLU A 39 21.84 13.12 10.75
N GLY A 40 21.82 14.41 10.39
CA GLY A 40 22.91 15.34 10.71
C GLY A 40 23.10 15.63 12.21
N LEU A 41 22.15 15.23 13.06
CA LEU A 41 22.23 15.27 14.52
C LEU A 41 22.60 13.91 15.13
N ASP A 42 23.12 12.97 14.33
CA ASP A 42 23.49 11.61 14.75
C ASP A 42 22.29 10.78 15.23
N ILE A 43 21.09 11.08 14.73
CA ILE A 43 19.89 10.27 14.95
C ILE A 43 19.79 9.27 13.80
N ASP A 44 19.78 7.99 14.15
CA ASP A 44 19.73 6.86 13.22
C ASP A 44 18.32 6.29 13.05
N LEU A 45 17.49 6.36 14.09
CA LEU A 45 16.17 5.72 14.15
C LEU A 45 15.07 6.72 14.56
N VAL A 46 13.99 6.74 13.77
CA VAL A 46 12.76 7.47 14.09
C VAL A 46 11.63 6.48 14.36
N GLU A 47 11.00 6.59 15.52
CA GLU A 47 9.81 5.82 15.85
C GLU A 47 8.54 6.66 15.64
N ARG A 48 7.57 6.06 14.95
CA ARG A 48 6.23 6.59 14.73
C ARG A 48 5.24 5.84 15.63
N LYS A 49 4.03 6.39 15.78
CA LYS A 49 2.92 5.67 16.42
C LYS A 49 2.80 4.23 15.89
N ASP A 50 2.26 3.35 16.72
CA ASP A 50 2.08 1.93 16.41
C ASP A 50 3.41 1.15 16.27
N GLY A 51 4.52 1.65 16.84
CA GLY A 51 5.82 0.96 16.87
C GLY A 51 6.57 0.95 15.53
N ILE A 52 6.18 1.80 14.58
CA ILE A 52 6.80 1.83 13.25
C ILE A 52 8.16 2.52 13.35
N GLN A 53 9.20 1.71 13.28
CA GLN A 53 10.59 2.15 13.27
C GLN A 53 11.05 2.47 11.85
N ILE A 54 11.74 3.59 11.65
CA ILE A 54 12.33 4.03 10.37
C ILE A 54 13.81 4.25 10.63
N ARG A 55 14.68 3.43 10.03
CA ARG A 55 16.12 3.70 10.05
C ARG A 55 16.44 4.70 8.94
N LEU A 56 17.03 5.83 9.28
CA LEU A 56 17.25 6.92 8.34
C LEU A 56 18.20 6.52 7.20
N ALA A 57 19.20 5.70 7.50
CA ALA A 57 20.18 5.20 6.53
C ALA A 57 19.60 4.29 5.44
N GLU A 58 18.36 3.81 5.57
CA GLU A 58 17.67 3.00 4.54
C GLU A 58 17.07 3.87 3.43
N PHE A 59 17.14 5.21 3.55
CA PHE A 59 16.41 6.14 2.70
C PHE A 59 17.31 7.27 2.19
N GLU A 60 17.06 7.72 0.95
CA GLU A 60 17.64 8.96 0.44
C GLU A 60 16.89 10.19 1.00
N LEU A 61 17.57 11.07 1.74
CA LEU A 61 16.90 12.11 2.55
C LEU A 61 17.15 13.55 2.07
N ASP A 62 17.97 13.74 1.02
CA ASP A 62 18.34 15.06 0.52
C ASP A 62 17.70 15.41 -0.83
N MET A 63 16.40 15.15 -0.96
CA MET A 63 15.63 15.43 -2.17
C MET A 63 14.72 16.65 -2.01
N HIS A 64 14.48 17.36 -3.12
CA HIS A 64 13.39 18.31 -3.17
C HIS A 64 12.04 17.59 -3.05
N TRP A 65 11.00 18.25 -2.51
CA TRP A 65 9.72 17.60 -2.21
C TRP A 65 9.04 16.93 -3.41
N ARG A 66 9.26 17.44 -4.63
CA ARG A 66 8.74 16.82 -5.86
C ARG A 66 9.51 15.54 -6.21
N GLU A 67 10.81 15.55 -6.05
CA GLU A 67 11.68 14.39 -6.31
C GLU A 67 11.37 13.30 -5.29
N ALA A 68 11.33 13.65 -3.99
CA ALA A 68 10.91 12.72 -2.94
C ALA A 68 9.49 12.17 -3.20
N LEU A 69 8.57 12.99 -3.70
CA LEU A 69 7.22 12.53 -4.05
C LEU A 69 7.26 11.45 -5.13
N SER A 70 7.99 11.68 -6.23
CA SER A 70 8.14 10.72 -7.33
C SER A 70 8.89 9.46 -6.89
N GLU A 71 10.09 9.62 -6.33
CA GLU A 71 10.97 8.52 -5.90
C GLU A 71 10.23 7.54 -4.98
N TYR A 72 9.59 8.04 -3.92
CA TYR A 72 8.88 7.17 -2.99
C TYR A 72 7.51 6.72 -3.48
N ALA A 73 6.94 7.36 -4.51
CA ALA A 73 5.76 6.81 -5.18
C ALA A 73 6.15 5.61 -6.05
N GLU A 74 7.24 5.73 -6.80
CA GLU A 74 7.81 4.65 -7.62
C GLU A 74 8.24 3.45 -6.76
N GLN A 75 8.74 3.67 -5.55
CA GLN A 75 9.00 2.59 -4.59
C GLN A 75 7.72 2.02 -3.95
N HIS A 76 6.68 2.84 -3.77
CA HIS A 76 5.43 2.43 -3.12
C HIS A 76 4.50 1.64 -4.04
N GLU A 77 4.55 1.91 -5.34
CA GLU A 77 3.79 1.19 -6.36
C GLU A 77 4.03 -0.32 -6.35
N PRO A 78 5.27 -0.84 -6.53
CA PRO A 78 5.51 -2.28 -6.48
C PRO A 78 5.15 -2.89 -5.13
N HIS A 79 5.29 -2.14 -4.04
CA HIS A 79 4.87 -2.60 -2.71
C HIS A 79 3.36 -2.82 -2.62
N CYS A 80 2.56 -1.92 -3.21
CA CYS A 80 1.10 -2.09 -3.32
C CYS A 80 0.72 -3.21 -4.30
N THR A 81 1.38 -3.28 -5.45
CA THR A 81 1.14 -4.33 -6.44
C THR A 81 1.43 -5.71 -5.86
N ASN A 82 2.57 -5.88 -5.19
CA ASN A 82 2.92 -7.12 -4.51
C ASN A 82 1.89 -7.51 -3.44
N PHE A 83 1.33 -6.54 -2.72
CA PHE A 83 0.26 -6.80 -1.77
C PHE A 83 -1.00 -7.31 -2.47
N ALA A 84 -1.45 -6.63 -3.53
CA ALA A 84 -2.62 -7.04 -4.31
C ALA A 84 -2.46 -8.45 -4.91
N GLN A 85 -1.28 -8.76 -5.46
CA GLN A 85 -0.96 -10.10 -5.97
C GLN A 85 -0.98 -11.16 -4.85
N ALA A 86 -0.41 -10.85 -3.69
CA ALA A 86 -0.42 -11.76 -2.55
C ALA A 86 -1.84 -12.02 -2.02
N VAL A 87 -2.75 -11.04 -2.10
CA VAL A 87 -4.19 -11.23 -1.81
C VAL A 87 -4.81 -12.23 -2.78
N LEU A 88 -4.57 -12.09 -4.09
CA LEU A 88 -5.10 -12.97 -5.12
C LEU A 88 -4.59 -14.41 -4.97
N GLN A 89 -3.28 -14.57 -4.79
CA GLN A 89 -2.65 -15.88 -4.53
C GLN A 89 -3.25 -16.57 -3.32
N ARG A 90 -3.44 -15.85 -2.21
CA ARG A 90 -4.05 -16.39 -1.00
C ARG A 90 -5.52 -16.77 -1.21
N ALA A 91 -6.22 -16.07 -2.09
CA ALA A 91 -7.60 -16.38 -2.47
C ALA A 91 -7.69 -17.50 -3.52
N GLU A 92 -6.56 -18.09 -3.92
CA GLU A 92 -6.48 -19.09 -5.00
C GLU A 92 -7.06 -18.53 -6.33
N ARG A 93 -6.87 -17.23 -6.55
CA ARG A 93 -7.33 -16.49 -7.74
C ARG A 93 -6.16 -16.02 -8.60
N ASP A 94 -5.19 -16.90 -8.81
CA ASP A 94 -4.04 -16.63 -9.68
C ASP A 94 -4.45 -16.38 -11.13
N ASP A 95 -5.63 -16.88 -11.53
CA ASP A 95 -6.26 -16.61 -12.83
C ASP A 95 -6.41 -15.10 -13.09
N LEU A 96 -6.64 -14.30 -12.05
CA LEU A 96 -6.84 -12.87 -12.16
C LEU A 96 -5.53 -12.06 -12.23
N LEU A 97 -4.35 -12.68 -12.08
CA LEU A 97 -3.08 -11.95 -12.09
C LEU A 97 -2.72 -11.41 -13.48
N ASP A 98 -3.14 -12.12 -14.52
CA ASP A 98 -2.85 -11.79 -15.92
C ASP A 98 -4.05 -11.16 -16.64
N GLU A 99 -5.20 -11.03 -15.96
CA GLU A 99 -6.38 -10.41 -16.53
C GLU A 99 -6.29 -8.88 -16.50
N GLN A 100 -6.60 -8.24 -17.63
CA GLN A 100 -6.83 -6.81 -17.62
C GLN A 100 -8.18 -6.52 -16.98
N GLY A 101 -8.15 -5.75 -15.90
CA GLY A 101 -9.36 -5.15 -15.37
C GLY A 101 -10.02 -4.19 -16.38
N PRO A 102 -11.30 -3.86 -16.16
CA PRO A 102 -12.04 -2.98 -17.04
C PRO A 102 -11.40 -1.59 -17.12
N THR A 103 -11.43 -1.01 -18.32
CA THR A 103 -11.06 0.38 -18.51
C THR A 103 -12.01 1.30 -17.75
N LYS A 104 -11.56 2.53 -17.50
CA LYS A 104 -12.41 3.57 -16.89
C LYS A 104 -13.73 3.74 -17.64
N GLN A 105 -13.71 3.66 -18.96
CA GLN A 105 -14.93 3.83 -19.77
C GLN A 105 -15.87 2.64 -19.61
N GLU A 106 -15.37 1.41 -19.63
CA GLU A 106 -16.17 0.20 -19.38
C GLU A 106 -16.76 0.19 -17.97
N PHE A 107 -16.00 0.66 -16.98
CA PHE A 107 -16.49 0.83 -15.61
C PHE A 107 -17.59 1.90 -15.51
N ILE A 108 -17.45 3.03 -16.21
CA ILE A 108 -18.50 4.05 -16.26
C ILE A 108 -19.76 3.50 -16.93
N THR A 109 -19.61 2.83 -18.08
CA THR A 109 -20.73 2.19 -18.78
C THR A 109 -21.44 1.18 -17.89
N TYR A 110 -20.69 0.34 -17.16
CA TYR A 110 -21.26 -0.60 -16.19
C TYR A 110 -22.10 0.09 -15.12
N LEU A 111 -21.62 1.21 -14.56
CA LEU A 111 -22.36 1.98 -13.55
C LEU A 111 -23.62 2.66 -14.11
N GLU A 112 -23.55 3.17 -15.34
CA GLU A 112 -24.67 3.86 -16.01
C GLU A 112 -25.75 2.86 -16.44
N ASP A 113 -25.36 1.68 -16.92
CA ASP A 113 -26.26 0.60 -17.29
C ASP A 113 -26.80 -0.19 -16.07
N GLY A 114 -26.15 -0.04 -14.91
CA GLY A 114 -26.38 -0.76 -13.66
C GLY A 114 -27.57 -0.30 -12.80
N LEU A 115 -28.64 0.24 -13.38
CA LEU A 115 -29.90 0.52 -12.66
C LEU A 115 -30.71 -0.75 -12.31
N VAL A 116 -30.15 -1.94 -12.57
CA VAL A 116 -30.73 -3.26 -12.25
C VAL A 116 -29.65 -4.09 -11.56
N GLU A 117 -30.00 -4.86 -10.53
CA GLU A 117 -29.09 -5.74 -9.77
C GLU A 117 -28.24 -6.61 -10.70
N ARG A 118 -26.98 -6.21 -10.93
CA ARG A 118 -25.97 -7.00 -11.65
C ARG A 118 -24.89 -7.48 -10.70
N ASP A 119 -24.36 -8.67 -10.98
CA ASP A 119 -23.19 -9.18 -10.27
C ASP A 119 -21.94 -8.46 -10.78
N PHE A 120 -21.22 -7.79 -9.87
CA PHE A 120 -19.98 -7.07 -10.17
C PHE A 120 -18.90 -7.99 -10.77
N ARG A 121 -19.01 -9.30 -10.55
CA ARG A 121 -18.12 -10.30 -11.15
C ARG A 121 -18.27 -10.38 -12.67
N GLU A 122 -19.38 -9.93 -13.26
CA GLU A 122 -19.55 -9.94 -14.73
C GLU A 122 -18.58 -8.99 -15.45
N MET A 123 -17.87 -8.12 -14.72
CA MET A 123 -16.83 -7.24 -15.27
C MET A 123 -15.45 -7.89 -15.42
N PHE A 124 -15.26 -9.11 -14.89
CA PHE A 124 -13.98 -9.83 -14.82
C PHE A 124 -14.22 -11.27 -15.27
#